data_AF-A0A967V971-F1
#
_entry.id   AF-A0A967V971-F1
#
_cell.length_a   1.000
_cell.length_b   1.000
_cell.length_c   1.000
_cell.angle_alpha   90.00
_cell.angle_beta   90.00
_cell.angle_gamma   90.00
#
_symmetry.space_group_name_H-M   'P 1'
#
loop_
_entity.id
_entity.type
_entity.pdbx_description
1 polymer ?
#
loop_
_entity_poly.entity_id
_entity_poly.type
_entity_poly.pdbx_seq_one_letter_code
_entity_poly.pdbx_strand_id
1 'polypeptide(L)'
;PLIAPSIVQALALIYLFGRNGLITAHLLKTDWNIYGATGIIVSEVLYCLPHAFVILYTTLSAVDIRLDEAAESLGATPFKVFTRITVPSAKYGI
;
A
#
# COMPACT_ATOMS: atom_id res chain seq x y z
N PRO A 1 -3.80 5.73 -11.14
CA PRO A 1 -4.79 6.04 -10.07
C PRO A 1 -4.92 7.54 -9.77
N LEU A 2 -3.82 8.27 -9.60
CA LEU A 2 -3.88 9.67 -9.14
C LEU A 2 -4.41 10.65 -10.21
N ILE A 3 -4.25 10.31 -11.49
CA ILE A 3 -4.64 11.16 -12.65
C ILE A 3 -5.67 10.44 -13.55
N ALA A 4 -5.82 9.13 -13.41
CA ALA A 4 -6.76 8.36 -14.22
C ALA A 4 -8.18 8.47 -13.64
N PRO A 5 -9.22 8.70 -14.46
CA PRO A 5 -10.60 8.70 -14.00
C PRO A 5 -10.94 7.41 -13.26
N SER A 6 -11.70 7.50 -12.17
CA SER A 6 -12.06 6.35 -11.31
C SER A 6 -12.68 5.18 -12.09
N ILE A 7 -13.46 5.48 -13.14
CA ILE A 7 -14.07 4.49 -14.04
C ILE A 7 -13.01 3.63 -14.76
N VAL A 8 -11.89 4.22 -15.19
CA VAL A 8 -10.82 3.49 -15.89
C VAL A 8 -10.20 2.46 -14.96
N GLN A 9 -10.01 2.79 -13.69
CA GLN A 9 -9.46 1.87 -12.71
C GLN A 9 -10.43 0.72 -12.39
N ALA A 10 -11.73 1.02 -12.26
CA ALA A 10 -12.75 0.00 -12.07
C ALA A 10 -12.82 -0.97 -13.27
N LEU A 11 -12.81 -0.45 -14.50
CA LEU A 11 -12.78 -1.26 -15.71
C LEU A 11 -11.51 -2.12 -15.81
N ALA A 12 -10.35 -1.55 -15.48
CA ALA A 12 -9.09 -2.30 -15.46
C ALA A 12 -9.15 -3.47 -14.47
N LEU A 13 -9.68 -3.25 -13.26
CA LEU A 13 -9.87 -4.31 -12.27
C LEU A 13 -10.86 -5.38 -12.74
N ILE A 14 -11.96 -4.99 -13.39
CA ILE A 14 -12.92 -5.94 -13.98
C ILE A 14 -12.27 -6.75 -15.11
N TYR A 15 -11.46 -6.14 -15.97
CA TYR A 15 -10.75 -6.87 -17.03
C TYR A 15 -9.66 -7.81 -16.49
N LEU A 16 -9.06 -7.47 -15.36
CA LEU A 16 -8.05 -8.33 -14.74
C LEU A 16 -8.69 -9.48 -13.96
N PHE A 17 -9.69 -9.16 -13.13
CA PHE A 17 -10.20 -10.05 -12.07
C PHE A 17 -11.69 -10.41 -12.17
N GLY A 18 -12.41 -9.87 -13.16
CA GLY A 18 -13.79 -10.28 -13.45
C GLY A 18 -13.88 -11.75 -13.86
N ARG A 19 -15.11 -12.27 -14.02
CA ARG A 19 -15.36 -13.70 -14.31
C ARG A 19 -14.64 -14.20 -15.57
N ASN A 20 -14.50 -13.36 -16.60
CA ASN A 20 -13.72 -13.64 -17.82
C ASN A 20 -12.39 -12.85 -17.87
N GLY A 21 -11.89 -12.43 -16.71
CA GLY A 21 -10.69 -11.61 -16.62
C GLY A 21 -9.40 -12.37 -16.93
N LEU A 22 -8.35 -11.62 -17.26
CA LEU A 22 -7.04 -12.20 -17.61
C LEU A 22 -6.47 -13.06 -16.48
N ILE A 23 -6.58 -12.61 -15.23
CA ILE A 23 -6.05 -13.34 -14.09
C ILE A 23 -7.01 -14.45 -13.65
N THR A 24 -8.30 -14.13 -13.49
CA THR A 24 -9.28 -15.07 -12.96
C THR A 24 -9.53 -16.25 -13.91
N ALA A 25 -9.75 -15.98 -15.21
CA ALA A 25 -10.11 -17.01 -16.19
C ALA A 25 -8.91 -17.61 -16.94
N HIS A 26 -7.92 -16.80 -17.32
CA HIS A 26 -6.80 -17.28 -18.16
C HIS A 26 -5.59 -17.75 -17.36
N LEU A 27 -5.25 -17.09 -16.24
CA LEU A 27 -4.04 -17.40 -15.48
C LEU A 27 -4.29 -18.38 -14.33
N LEU A 28 -5.21 -18.05 -13.42
CA LEU A 28 -5.45 -18.79 -12.17
C LEU A 28 -6.64 -19.76 -12.25
N LYS A 29 -7.45 -19.70 -13.32
CA LYS A 29 -8.66 -20.53 -13.53
C LYS A 29 -9.50 -20.69 -12.26
N THR A 30 -9.73 -19.57 -11.58
CA THR A 30 -10.36 -19.51 -10.27
C THR A 30 -11.76 -18.94 -10.40
N ASP A 31 -12.69 -19.36 -9.53
CA ASP A 31 -14.08 -18.87 -9.53
C ASP A 31 -14.30 -17.56 -8.78
N TRP A 32 -13.22 -16.82 -8.49
CA TRP A 32 -13.27 -15.63 -7.66
C TRP A 32 -14.18 -14.56 -8.26
N ASN A 33 -14.97 -13.93 -7.39
CA ASN A 33 -15.95 -12.94 -7.76
C ASN A 33 -15.54 -11.55 -7.27
N ILE A 34 -15.09 -10.71 -8.20
CA ILE A 34 -14.72 -9.32 -7.92
C ILE A 34 -15.89 -8.48 -7.39
N TYR A 35 -17.13 -8.88 -7.69
CA TYR A 35 -18.33 -8.19 -7.22
C TYR A 35 -18.77 -8.61 -5.80
N GLY A 36 -18.11 -9.62 -5.20
CA GLY A 36 -18.35 -10.03 -3.81
C GLY A 36 -17.60 -9.17 -2.80
N ALA A 37 -17.87 -9.39 -1.50
CA ALA A 37 -17.27 -8.61 -0.41
C ALA A 37 -15.73 -8.55 -0.46
N THR A 38 -15.07 -9.67 -0.74
CA THR A 38 -13.60 -9.73 -0.84
C THR A 38 -13.07 -8.95 -2.05
N GLY A 39 -13.78 -8.99 -3.18
CA GLY A 39 -13.44 -8.22 -4.38
C GLY A 39 -13.59 -6.72 -4.17
N ILE A 40 -14.64 -6.30 -3.46
CA ILE A 40 -14.85 -4.89 -3.08
C ILE A 40 -13.72 -4.43 -2.16
N ILE A 41 -13.40 -5.18 -1.09
CA ILE A 41 -12.32 -4.84 -0.16
C ILE A 41 -10.99 -4.69 -0.90
N VAL A 42 -10.62 -5.65 -1.75
CA VAL A 42 -9.36 -5.58 -2.51
C VAL A 42 -9.36 -4.40 -3.48
N SER A 43 -10.46 -4.15 -4.17
CA SER A 43 -10.59 -3.01 -5.09
C SER A 43 -10.42 -1.68 -4.36
N GLU A 44 -11.01 -1.55 -3.18
CA GLU A 44 -10.91 -0.36 -2.33
C GLU A 44 -9.49 -0.17 -1.80
N VAL A 45 -8.84 -1.26 -1.35
CA VAL A 45 -7.43 -1.22 -0.93
C VAL A 45 -6.56 -0.73 -2.08
N LEU A 46 -6.71 -1.27 -3.29
CA LEU A 46 -5.94 -0.84 -4.46
C LEU A 46 -6.22 0.60 -4.88
N TYR A 47 -7.44 1.10 -4.64
CA TYR A 47 -7.82 2.48 -4.89
C TYR A 47 -7.18 3.45 -3.88
N CYS A 48 -7.23 3.12 -2.59
CA CYS A 48 -6.69 3.93 -1.51
C CYS A 48 -5.16 3.86 -1.39
N LEU A 49 -4.54 2.75 -1.80
CA LEU A 49 -3.10 2.49 -1.70
C LEU A 49 -2.20 3.63 -2.24
N PRO A 50 -2.38 4.16 -3.47
CA PRO A 50 -1.53 5.24 -3.97
C PRO A 50 -1.66 6.53 -3.15
N HIS A 51 -2.84 6.81 -2.60
CA HIS A 51 -3.07 7.99 -1.76
C HIS A 51 -2.37 7.82 -0.40
N ALA A 52 -2.57 6.67 0.24
CA ALA A 52 -1.88 6.33 1.48
C ALA A 52 -0.35 6.34 1.30
N PHE A 53 0.15 5.80 0.18
CA PHE A 53 1.57 5.78 -0.13
C PHE A 53 2.18 7.18 -0.21
N VAL A 54 1.49 8.14 -0.83
CA VAL A 54 1.98 9.53 -0.90
C VAL A 54 2.14 10.11 0.50
N ILE A 55 1.14 9.95 1.37
CA ILE A 55 1.18 10.47 2.75
C ILE A 55 2.31 9.82 3.56
N LEU A 56 2.43 8.49 3.46
CA LEU A 56 3.49 7.73 4.12
C LEU A 56 4.86 8.16 3.64
N TYR A 57 5.05 8.28 2.32
CA TYR A 57 6.32 8.69 1.72
C TYR A 57 6.71 10.11 2.14
N THR A 58 5.77 11.06 2.10
CA THR A 58 6.05 12.45 2.52
C THR A 58 6.44 12.53 4.00
N THR A 59 5.81 11.71 4.84
CA THR A 59 6.06 11.74 6.28
C THR A 59 7.38 11.07 6.64
N LEU A 60 7.65 9.89 6.06
CA LEU A 60 8.92 9.19 6.28
C LEU A 60 10.11 9.97 5.71
N SER A 61 9.94 10.66 4.58
CA SER A 61 11.00 11.50 4.00
C SER A 61 11.32 12.73 4.84
N ALA A 62 10.45 13.12 5.77
CA ALA A 62 10.66 14.25 6.68
C ALA A 62 11.32 13.84 8.02
N VAL A 63 11.52 12.54 8.27
CA VAL A 63 12.17 12.05 9.50
C VAL A 63 13.66 12.36 9.48
N ASP A 64 14.20 12.86 10.60
CA ASP A 64 15.62 13.14 10.76
C ASP A 64 16.42 11.84 10.95
N ILE A 65 17.23 11.49 9.94
CA ILE A 65 18.08 10.28 9.93
C ILE A 65 19.14 10.28 11.05
N ARG A 66 19.50 11.44 11.60
CA ARG A 66 20.55 11.55 12.63
C ARG A 66 20.17 10.82 13.92
N LEU A 67 18.87 10.71 14.22
CA LEU A 67 18.38 9.96 15.38
C LEU A 67 18.57 8.46 15.19
N ASP A 68 18.43 7.98 13.96
CA ASP A 68 18.62 6.57 13.62
C ASP A 68 20.13 6.22 13.72
N GLU A 69 21.01 7.03 13.15
CA GLU A 69 22.47 6.86 13.24
C GLU A 69 23.00 6.89 14.68
N ALA A 70 22.46 7.78 15.52
CA ALA A 70 22.81 7.87 16.93
C ALA A 70 22.40 6.61 17.70
N ALA A 71 21.21 6.07 17.41
CA ALA A 71 20.73 4.85 18.06
C ALA A 71 21.50 3.61 17.62
N GLU A 72 21.86 3.52 16.34
CA GLU A 72 22.75 2.46 15.84
C GLU A 72 24.13 2.54 16.51
N SER A 73 24.69 3.74 16.69
CA SER A 73 25.96 3.96 17.41
C SER A 73 25.90 3.52 18.88
N LEU A 74 24.71 3.56 19.50
CA LEU A 74 24.45 3.06 20.86
C LEU A 74 24.15 1.55 20.91
N GLY A 75 24.27 0.84 19.78
CA GLY A 75 24.06 -0.61 19.68
C GLY A 75 22.60 -1.01 19.52
N ALA A 76 21.69 -0.11 19.11
CA ALA A 76 20.33 -0.50 18.77
C ALA A 76 20.30 -1.32 17.47
N THR A 77 19.50 -2.38 17.45
CA THR A 77 19.26 -3.16 16.23
C THR A 77 18.34 -2.39 15.26
N PRO A 78 18.40 -2.63 13.94
CA PRO A 78 17.56 -1.95 12.96
C PRO A 78 16.05 -2.03 13.26
N PHE A 79 15.59 -3.17 13.78
CA PHE A 79 14.19 -3.33 14.20
C PHE A 79 13.82 -2.43 15.40
N LYS A 80 14.75 -2.24 16.34
CA LYS A 80 14.56 -1.35 17.49
C LYS A 80 14.57 0.10 17.06
N VAL A 81 15.47 0.49 16.15
CA VAL A 81 15.51 1.83 15.54
C VAL A 81 14.18 2.13 14.84
N PHE A 82 13.74 1.25 13.94
CA PHE A 82 12.48 1.39 13.21
C PHE A 82 11.27 1.58 14.14
N THR A 83 11.10 0.69 15.11
CA THR A 83 9.91 0.70 15.99
C THR A 83 9.94 1.78 17.07
N ARG A 84 11.12 2.19 17.56
CA ARG A 84 11.25 3.15 18.66
C ARG A 84 11.56 4.57 18.22
N ILE A 85 12.07 4.77 17.01
CA ILE A 85 12.52 6.07 16.51
C ILE A 85 11.76 6.41 15.24
N THR A 86 11.92 5.64 14.16
CA THR A 86 11.36 5.96 12.84
C THR A 86 9.83 6.02 12.86
N VAL A 87 9.14 4.99 13.38
CA VAL A 87 7.66 4.93 13.44
C VAL A 87 7.07 6.03 14.35
N PRO A 88 7.54 6.23 15.60
CA PRO A 88 7.05 7.32 16.44
C PRO A 88 7.32 8.72 15.88
N SER A 89 8.44 8.91 15.17
CA SER A 89 8.76 10.18 14.51
C SER A 89 7.80 10.48 13.35
N ALA A 90 7.33 9.45 12.66
CA ALA A 90 6.36 9.54 11.57
C ALA A 90 4.89 9.44 12.02
N LYS A 91 4.58 9.43 13.31
CA LYS A 91 3.22 9.14 13.85
C LYS A 91 2.09 10.06 13.36
N TYR A 92 2.41 11.24 12.85
CA TYR A 92 1.39 12.20 12.37
C TYR A 92 1.01 11.98 10.90
N GLY A 93 1.69 11.08 10.20
CA GLY A 93 1.34 10.66 8.85
C GLY A 93 1.18 9.15 8.68
N ILE A 94 1.08 8.42 9.80
CA ILE A 94 0.74 7.00 9.88
C ILE A 94 -0.55 6.87 10.71
#